data_AF-K1XP53-F1
#
_entry.id   AF-K1XP53-F1
#
_cell.length_a   1.000
_cell.length_b   1.000
_cell.length_c   1.000
_cell.angle_alpha   90.00
_cell.angle_beta   90.00
_cell.angle_gamma   90.00
#
_symmetry.space_group_name_H-M   'P 1'
#
loop_
_entity.id
_entity.type
_entity.pdbx_description
1 polymer ?
#
loop_
_entity_poly.entity_id
_entity_poly.type
_entity_poly.pdbx_seq_one_letter_code
_entity_poly.pdbx_strand_id
1 'polypeptide(L)'
;MSILKLFVTLSGNKREGFAISSVTSRKFGIIGYPLKHTLSPLMHNNNFKRLGVNATYVPYEILPDDFQKQALTLKSMFDGFNVTVPFKEEIIPF
;
A
#
# COMPACT_ATOMS: atom_id res chain seq x y z
N MET A 1 6.28 -23.97 -36.26
CA MET A 1 6.78 -24.47 -34.97
C MET A 1 8.30 -24.48 -35.00
N SER A 2 8.96 -23.37 -34.66
CA SER A 2 10.44 -23.28 -34.59
C SER A 2 10.87 -22.31 -33.50
N ILE A 3 10.91 -22.85 -32.29
CA ILE A 3 11.96 -22.79 -31.25
C ILE A 3 13.09 -21.77 -31.46
N LEU A 4 13.11 -20.78 -30.55
CA LEU A 4 14.26 -20.21 -29.82
C LEU A 4 15.66 -20.25 -30.47
N LYS A 5 16.19 -19.06 -30.79
CA LYS A 5 17.64 -18.78 -30.77
C LYS A 5 17.89 -17.52 -29.95
N LEU A 6 18.34 -17.77 -28.72
CA LEU A 6 18.97 -16.80 -27.83
C LEU A 6 20.38 -16.50 -28.39
N PHE A 7 20.63 -15.26 -28.82
CA PHE A 7 21.98 -14.74 -29.01
C PHE A 7 22.02 -13.29 -28.51
N VAL A 8 22.71 -13.13 -27.39
CA VAL A 8 23.15 -11.86 -26.81
C VAL A 8 24.15 -11.23 -27.77
N THR A 9 23.92 -9.98 -28.17
CA THR A 9 24.97 -9.07 -28.65
C THR A 9 24.48 -7.66 -28.42
N LEU A 10 25.00 -6.98 -27.39
CA LEU A 10 25.29 -5.55 -27.43
C LEU A 10 26.49 -5.29 -26.52
N SER A 11 27.68 -5.35 -27.12
CA SER A 11 28.85 -4.60 -26.65
C SER A 11 28.53 -3.12 -26.84
N GLY A 12 28.42 -2.38 -25.74
CA GLY A 12 28.03 -0.98 -25.72
C GLY A 12 27.91 -0.48 -24.30
N ASN A 13 29.06 -0.29 -23.65
CA ASN A 13 29.20 0.22 -22.30
C ASN A 13 28.64 1.66 -22.19
N LYS A 14 27.36 1.79 -21.82
CA LYS A 14 26.86 2.88 -20.99
C LYS A 14 26.19 2.26 -19.78
N ARG A 15 26.87 2.45 -18.66
CA ARG A 15 26.57 1.97 -17.31
C ARG A 15 25.10 2.23 -16.95
N GLU A 16 24.46 1.17 -16.50
CA GLU A 16 23.51 1.12 -15.39
C GLU A 16 22.76 2.41 -15.09
N GLY A 17 21.56 2.50 -15.66
CA GLY A 17 20.51 3.40 -15.21
C GLY A 17 19.23 2.60 -15.05
N PHE A 18 19.25 1.54 -14.24
CA PHE A 18 18.01 1.08 -13.61
C PHE A 18 17.59 2.27 -12.76
N ALA A 19 16.66 3.08 -13.27
CA ALA A 19 16.02 4.09 -12.46
C ALA A 19 15.29 3.31 -11.37
N ILE A 20 15.98 3.14 -10.25
CA ILE A 20 15.38 2.83 -8.95
C ILE A 20 14.56 4.08 -8.63
N SER A 21 13.42 4.24 -9.30
CA SER A 21 12.43 5.25 -8.96
C SER A 21 11.84 4.83 -7.62
N SER A 22 12.52 5.21 -6.53
CA SER A 22 12.15 5.06 -5.12
C SER A 22 11.65 3.65 -4.74
N VAL A 23 12.53 2.81 -4.17
CA VAL A 23 12.19 1.44 -3.68
C VAL A 23 11.07 1.43 -2.62
N THR A 24 10.69 2.58 -2.07
CA THR A 24 9.73 2.70 -0.98
C THR A 24 8.39 3.22 -1.48
N SER A 25 7.45 2.33 -1.77
CA SER A 25 6.04 2.69 -1.96
C SER A 25 5.44 3.04 -0.61
N ARG A 26 4.79 4.20 -0.50
CA ARG A 26 4.05 4.56 0.73
C ARG A 26 2.84 3.64 0.92
N LYS A 27 2.48 3.36 2.16
CA LYS A 27 1.39 2.47 2.52
C LYS A 27 0.37 3.21 3.38
N PHE A 28 -0.82 3.36 2.83
CA PHE A 28 -1.98 3.93 3.49
C PHE A 28 -3.05 2.88 3.72
N GLY A 29 -4.02 3.16 4.59
CA GLY A 29 -5.14 2.25 4.76
C GLY A 29 -6.36 2.83 5.45
N ILE A 30 -7.40 2.00 5.54
CA ILE A 30 -8.58 2.24 6.36
C ILE A 30 -8.69 1.12 7.40
N ILE A 31 -8.79 1.51 8.67
CA ILE A 31 -8.90 0.64 9.83
C ILE A 31 -10.36 0.61 10.31
N GLY A 32 -10.92 -0.56 10.51
CA GLY A 32 -12.33 -0.71 10.91
C GLY A 32 -12.77 -2.16 10.87
N TYR A 33 -14.01 -2.42 11.27
CA TYR A 33 -14.61 -3.74 11.13
C TYR A 33 -16.15 -3.66 11.13
N PRO A 34 -16.85 -4.30 10.17
CA PRO A 34 -16.34 -4.87 8.92
C PRO A 34 -16.06 -3.78 7.87
N LEU A 35 -15.15 -4.05 6.93
CA LEU A 35 -14.76 -3.16 5.83
C LEU A 35 -15.18 -3.66 4.44
N LYS A 36 -15.89 -4.79 4.32
CA LYS A 36 -16.26 -5.43 3.04
C LYS A 36 -16.85 -4.51 1.96
N HIS A 37 -17.57 -3.45 2.33
CA HIS A 37 -18.23 -2.53 1.40
C HIS A 37 -17.55 -1.16 1.27
N THR A 38 -16.34 -1.00 1.80
CA THR A 38 -15.64 0.29 1.69
C THR A 38 -15.14 0.55 0.27
N LEU A 39 -15.55 1.69 -0.29
CA LEU A 39 -15.08 2.16 -1.61
C LEU A 39 -13.74 2.92 -1.53
N SER A 40 -13.28 3.24 -0.32
CA SER A 40 -12.09 4.06 -0.10
C SER A 40 -10.82 3.49 -0.78
N PRO A 41 -10.52 2.18 -0.74
CA PRO A 41 -9.38 1.62 -1.45
C PRO A 41 -9.44 1.82 -2.96
N LEU A 42 -10.61 1.64 -3.58
CA LEU A 42 -10.78 1.85 -5.01
C LEU A 42 -10.53 3.32 -5.38
N MET A 43 -11.12 4.24 -4.62
CA MET A 43 -10.97 5.68 -4.84
C MET A 43 -9.52 6.15 -4.67
N HIS A 44 -8.88 5.84 -3.54
CA HIS A 44 -7.53 6.30 -3.23
C HIS A 44 -6.49 5.71 -4.17
N ASN A 45 -6.55 4.41 -4.48
CA ASN A 45 -5.60 3.80 -5.41
C ASN A 45 -5.74 4.37 -6.84
N ASN A 46 -6.98 4.63 -7.30
CA ASN A 46 -7.19 5.28 -8.59
C ASN A 46 -6.63 6.71 -8.60
N ASN A 47 -6.78 7.46 -7.50
CA ASN A 47 -6.21 8.80 -7.38
C ASN A 47 -4.68 8.77 -7.33
N PHE A 48 -4.07 7.84 -6.59
CA PHE A 48 -2.60 7.68 -6.56
C PHE A 48 -2.07 7.38 -7.96
N LYS A 49 -2.71 6.47 -8.69
CA LYS A 49 -2.34 6.15 -10.08
C LYS A 49 -2.46 7.36 -11.00
N ARG A 50 -3.56 8.13 -10.91
CA ARG A 50 -3.79 9.34 -11.72
C ARG A 50 -2.79 10.45 -11.44
N LEU A 51 -2.36 10.59 -10.19
CA LEU A 51 -1.42 11.63 -9.75
C LEU A 51 0.05 11.19 -9.83
N GLY A 52 0.34 9.96 -10.28
CA GLY A 52 1.71 9.42 -10.32
C GLY A 52 2.34 9.22 -8.94
N VAL A 53 1.53 9.09 -7.89
CA VAL A 53 2.00 8.87 -6.52
C VAL A 53 2.29 7.39 -6.31
N ASN A 54 3.53 7.05 -5.94
CA ASN A 54 3.93 5.70 -5.56
C ASN A 54 3.42 5.36 -4.15
N ALA A 55 2.14 4.98 -4.06
CA ALA A 55 1.49 4.62 -2.81
C ALA A 55 0.38 3.57 -3.02
N THR A 56 0.07 2.85 -1.94
CA THR A 56 -1.03 1.88 -1.87
C THR A 56 -2.02 2.27 -0.78
N TYR A 57 -3.30 1.98 -0.97
CA TYR A 57 -4.35 2.15 0.04
C TYR A 57 -5.09 0.83 0.24
N VAL A 58 -5.06 0.27 1.45
CA VAL A 58 -5.62 -1.07 1.73
C VAL A 58 -6.65 -1.05 2.87
N PRO A 59 -7.68 -1.92 2.83
CA PRO A 59 -8.49 -2.20 4.01
C PRO A 59 -7.68 -3.00 5.03
N TYR A 60 -7.79 -2.65 6.30
CA TYR A 60 -7.20 -3.39 7.41
C TYR A 60 -8.26 -3.64 8.47
N GLU A 61 -8.78 -4.87 8.47
CA GLU A 61 -9.82 -5.29 9.41
C GLU A 61 -9.19 -5.73 10.74
N ILE A 62 -9.65 -5.14 11.82
CA ILE A 62 -9.27 -5.53 13.19
C ILE A 62 -10.55 -5.93 13.90
N LEU A 63 -10.59 -7.14 14.48
CA LEU A 63 -11.70 -7.52 15.35
C LEU A 63 -11.78 -6.57 16.54
N PRO A 64 -12.98 -6.17 17.00
CA PRO A 64 -13.10 -5.22 18.11
C PRO A 64 -12.28 -5.59 19.35
N ASP A 65 -12.27 -6.88 19.71
CA ASP A 65 -11.56 -7.39 20.88
C ASP A 65 -10.02 -7.28 20.76
N ASP A 66 -9.48 -7.16 19.54
CA ASP A 66 -8.05 -7.06 19.27
C ASP A 66 -7.58 -5.62 19.04
N PHE A 67 -8.49 -4.64 19.03
CA PHE A 67 -8.17 -3.28 18.61
C PHE A 67 -7.06 -2.65 19.45
N GLN A 68 -7.19 -2.67 20.77
CA GLN A 68 -6.20 -2.04 21.66
C GLN A 68 -4.79 -2.61 21.49
N LYS A 69 -4.70 -3.94 21.29
CA LYS A 69 -3.41 -4.62 21.08
C LYS A 69 -2.77 -4.20 19.76
N GLN A 70 -3.57 -4.06 18.70
CA GLN A 70 -3.07 -3.74 17.36
C GLN A 70 -2.91 -2.24 17.12
N ALA A 71 -3.65 -1.39 17.83
CA ALA A 71 -3.59 0.07 17.69
C ALA A 71 -2.17 0.62 17.89
N LEU A 72 -1.43 0.04 18.84
CA LEU A 72 -0.03 0.39 19.13
C LEU A 72 0.91 0.15 17.94
N THR A 73 0.60 -0.80 17.06
CA THR A 73 1.44 -1.13 15.91
C THR A 73 1.06 -0.37 14.64
N LEU A 74 -0.14 0.25 14.57
CA LEU A 74 -0.64 0.90 13.36
C LEU A 74 0.29 2.00 12.83
N LYS A 75 0.87 2.82 13.71
CA LYS A 75 1.82 3.89 13.35
C LYS A 75 3.12 3.36 12.71
N SER A 76 3.51 2.12 13.00
CA SER A 76 4.68 1.47 12.38
C SER A 76 4.35 0.77 11.05
N MET A 77 3.08 0.42 10.85
CA MET A 77 2.63 -0.38 9.71
C MET A 77 2.21 0.44 8.49
N PHE A 78 1.92 1.73 8.68
CA PHE A 78 1.34 2.62 7.67
C PHE A 78 1.96 4.01 7.77
N ASP A 79 2.16 4.64 6.61
CA ASP A 79 2.53 6.07 6.50
C ASP A 79 1.34 7.00 6.81
N GLY A 80 0.13 6.46 6.89
CA GLY A 80 -1.08 7.14 7.31
C GLY A 80 -2.32 6.27 7.12
N PHE A 81 -3.37 6.51 7.90
CA PHE A 81 -4.58 5.70 7.80
C PHE A 81 -5.82 6.47 8.24
N ASN A 82 -6.97 6.07 7.70
CA ASN A 82 -8.28 6.49 8.19
C ASN A 82 -8.77 5.46 9.20
N VAL A 83 -9.52 5.91 10.20
CA VAL A 83 -10.21 5.02 11.15
C VAL A 83 -11.71 5.21 10.99
N THR A 84 -12.45 4.10 10.92
CA THR A 84 -13.91 4.09 10.82
C THR A 84 -14.53 3.27 11.94
N VAL A 85 -15.86 3.17 11.92
CA VAL A 85 -16.65 2.40 12.87
C VAL A 85 -16.07 0.97 13.02
N PRO A 86 -15.99 0.44 14.25
CA PRO A 86 -16.39 1.05 15.53
C PRO A 86 -15.30 1.88 16.24
N PHE A 87 -14.12 2.04 15.65
CA PHE A 87 -12.90 2.48 16.36
C PHE A 87 -12.64 3.99 16.39
N LYS A 88 -13.60 4.82 15.94
CA LYS A 88 -13.38 6.27 15.80
C LYS A 88 -13.06 6.97 17.12
N GLU A 89 -13.68 6.53 18.21
CA GLU A 89 -13.44 7.08 19.55
C GLU A 89 -12.28 6.35 20.23
N GLU A 90 -12.20 5.03 20.06
CA GLU A 90 -11.19 4.18 20.71
C GLU A 90 -9.76 4.45 20.24
N ILE A 91 -9.56 5.02 19.03
CA ILE A 91 -8.22 5.37 18.53
C ILE A 91 -7.62 6.61 19.19
N ILE A 92 -8.43 7.53 19.72
CA ILE A 92 -7.98 8.85 20.25
C ILE A 92 -6.79 8.76 21.24
N PRO A 93 -6.74 7.82 22.20
CA PRO A 93 -5.64 7.74 23.17
C PRO A 93 -4.30 7.20 22.62
N PHE A 94 -4.21 6.75 21.36
CA PHE A 94 -3.02 6.06 20.80
C PHE A 94 -2.09 6.94 19.95
#